data_AF-A0A938RKS4-F1
#
_entry.id   AF-A0A938RKS4-F1
#
_cell.length_a   1.000
_cell.length_b   1.000
_cell.length_c   1.000
_cell.angle_alpha   90.00
_cell.angle_beta   90.00
_cell.angle_gamma   90.00
#
_symmetry.space_group_name_H-M   'P 1'
#
loop_
_entity.id
_entity.type
_entity.pdbx_description
1 polymer ?
#
loop_
_entity_poly.entity_id
_entity_poly.type
_entity_poly.pdbx_seq_one_letter_code
_entity_poly.pdbx_strand_id
1 'polypeptide(L)'
;MKKCIFWVVGVFVSVFLVFLAVPSSQAQTKEDKQFMKQHGKEMTTFMEKCSGCHSLQRVFGKKATKEEWDKILKMMAGKPHANIGAEEMKRIQKWIEFMQATTAPGP
;
A
#
# COMPACT_ATOMS: atom_id res chain seq x y z
N MET A 1 -12.07 -24.92 -59.62
CA MET A 1 -11.94 -25.86 -58.48
C MET A 1 -11.01 -25.18 -57.47
N LYS A 2 -11.59 -24.46 -56.49
CA LYS A 2 -11.73 -24.86 -55.06
C LYS A 2 -10.35 -24.89 -54.35
N LYS A 3 -9.95 -23.76 -53.76
CA LYS A 3 -10.02 -23.47 -52.29
C LYS A 3 -8.96 -24.24 -51.51
N CYS A 4 -7.80 -23.64 -51.20
CA CYS A 4 -6.89 -24.08 -50.12
C CYS A 4 -5.69 -23.12 -49.87
N ILE A 5 -5.84 -21.79 -49.84
CA ILE A 5 -4.67 -20.92 -49.47
C ILE A 5 -5.00 -19.80 -48.48
N PHE A 6 -6.27 -19.41 -48.28
CA PHE A 6 -6.60 -18.23 -47.46
C PHE A 6 -6.93 -18.50 -45.99
N TRP A 7 -6.59 -19.67 -45.44
CA TRP A 7 -6.96 -20.06 -44.06
C TRP A 7 -5.77 -20.38 -43.14
N VAL A 8 -4.65 -19.68 -43.27
CA VAL A 8 -3.56 -19.74 -42.26
C VAL A 8 -3.05 -18.35 -41.85
N VAL A 9 -3.25 -17.32 -42.68
CA VAL A 9 -2.73 -15.96 -42.39
C VAL A 9 -3.71 -15.13 -41.54
N GLY A 10 -5.01 -15.46 -41.54
CA GLY A 10 -6.05 -14.62 -40.93
C GLY A 10 -6.27 -14.78 -39.41
N VAL A 11 -5.82 -15.87 -38.80
CA VAL A 11 -6.07 -16.14 -37.36
C VAL A 11 -4.91 -15.67 -36.47
N PHE A 12 -3.69 -15.63 -36.99
CA PHE A 12 -2.51 -15.20 -36.20
C PHE A 12 -2.37 -13.68 -36.05
N VAL A 13 -3.02 -12.88 -36.93
CA VAL A 13 -3.00 -11.40 -36.82
C VAL A 13 -3.95 -10.89 -35.72
N SER A 14 -4.93 -11.69 -35.29
CA SER A 14 -5.92 -11.28 -34.28
C SER A 14 -5.40 -11.40 -32.83
N VAL A 15 -4.46 -12.30 -32.55
CA VAL A 15 -3.95 -12.52 -31.18
C VAL A 15 -2.82 -11.56 -30.82
N PHE A 16 -2.12 -10.99 -31.81
CA PHE A 16 -0.98 -10.08 -31.58
C PHE A 16 -1.38 -8.62 -31.27
N LEU A 17 -2.60 -8.20 -31.59
CA LEU A 17 -3.06 -6.83 -31.33
C LEU A 17 -3.56 -6.59 -29.89
N VAL A 18 -3.72 -7.65 -29.09
CA VAL A 18 -4.16 -7.53 -27.68
C VAL A 18 -2.98 -7.32 -26.70
N PHE A 19 -1.74 -7.61 -27.12
CA PHE A 19 -0.56 -7.52 -26.24
C PHE A 19 0.17 -6.17 -26.23
N LEU A 20 -0.16 -5.23 -27.13
CA LEU A 20 0.56 -3.95 -27.26
C LEU A 20 0.10 -2.84 -26.30
N ALA A 21 -0.84 -3.12 -25.40
CA ALA A 21 -1.41 -2.14 -24.47
C ALA A 21 -1.22 -2.50 -22.98
N VAL A 22 -0.26 -3.36 -22.63
CA VAL A 22 0.14 -3.51 -21.21
C VAL A 22 1.20 -2.45 -20.90
N PRO A 23 0.89 -1.39 -20.14
CA PRO A 23 1.90 -0.43 -19.72
C PRO A 23 2.98 -1.14 -18.88
N SER A 24 4.23 -0.74 -19.14
CA SER A 24 5.47 -1.39 -18.69
C SER A 24 5.49 -1.80 -17.22
N SER A 25 5.62 -3.11 -16.97
CA SER A 25 5.88 -3.70 -15.65
C SER A 25 7.15 -3.16 -14.98
N GLN A 26 8.08 -2.58 -15.75
CA GLN A 26 9.33 -2.04 -15.20
C GLN A 26 9.14 -0.72 -14.46
N ALA A 27 8.12 0.10 -14.77
CA ALA A 27 7.87 1.39 -14.10
C ALA A 27 7.37 1.23 -12.67
N GLN A 28 6.44 0.30 -12.45
CA GLN A 28 5.88 0.02 -11.11
C GLN A 28 6.98 -0.45 -10.14
N THR A 29 7.92 -1.30 -10.59
CA THR A 29 8.99 -1.81 -9.70
C THR A 29 9.96 -0.75 -9.17
N LYS A 30 10.12 0.39 -9.86
CA LYS A 30 11.05 1.46 -9.44
C LYS A 30 10.40 2.32 -8.37
N GLU A 31 9.13 2.68 -8.59
CA GLU A 31 8.31 3.45 -7.66
C GLU A 31 8.10 2.67 -6.36
N ASP A 32 7.78 1.37 -6.44
CA ASP A 32 7.65 0.49 -5.28
C ASP A 32 8.94 0.42 -4.45
N LYS A 33 10.10 0.27 -5.12
CA LYS A 33 11.40 0.25 -4.43
C LYS A 33 11.69 1.57 -3.73
N GLN A 34 11.37 2.69 -4.37
CA GLN A 34 11.57 4.01 -3.79
C GLN A 34 10.64 4.24 -2.60
N PHE A 35 9.37 3.82 -2.71
CA PHE A 35 8.40 3.86 -1.62
C PHE A 35 8.88 3.07 -0.41
N MET A 36 9.30 1.81 -0.61
CA MET A 36 9.79 0.95 0.46
C MET A 36 11.06 1.50 1.10
N LYS A 37 11.96 2.12 0.33
CA LYS A 37 13.14 2.80 0.87
C LYS A 37 12.77 3.97 1.77
N GLN A 38 11.74 4.73 1.40
CA GLN A 38 11.35 5.95 2.11
C GLN A 38 10.50 5.69 3.35
N HIS A 39 9.58 4.72 3.29
CA HIS A 39 8.58 4.50 4.35
C HIS A 39 8.57 3.10 4.96
N GLY A 40 9.45 2.20 4.52
CA GLY A 40 9.42 0.80 4.93
C GLY A 40 9.57 0.62 6.45
N LYS A 41 10.39 1.42 7.12
CA LYS A 41 10.58 1.32 8.58
C LYS A 41 9.33 1.73 9.35
N GLU A 42 8.70 2.83 8.96
CA GLU A 42 7.48 3.35 9.53
C GLU A 42 6.31 2.38 9.34
N MET A 43 6.16 1.88 8.10
CA MET A 43 5.16 0.86 7.74
C MET A 43 5.34 -0.42 8.56
N THR A 44 6.55 -0.98 8.59
CA THR A 44 6.82 -2.22 9.34
C THR A 44 6.57 -2.04 10.83
N THR A 45 7.04 -0.94 11.43
CA THR A 45 6.78 -0.65 12.85
C THR A 45 5.28 -0.57 13.13
N PHE A 46 4.52 0.11 12.27
CA PHE A 46 3.07 0.19 12.41
C PHE A 46 2.39 -1.18 12.28
N MET A 47 2.74 -1.96 11.25
CA MET A 47 2.18 -3.30 11.03
C MET A 47 2.43 -4.20 12.24
N GLU A 48 3.68 -4.31 12.70
CA GLU A 48 4.08 -5.19 13.81
C GLU A 48 3.40 -4.79 15.13
N LYS A 49 3.36 -3.50 15.46
CA LYS A 49 2.82 -3.04 16.75
C LYS A 49 1.30 -2.98 16.78
N CYS A 50 0.65 -2.57 15.70
CA CYS A 50 -0.79 -2.33 15.71
C CYS A 50 -1.62 -3.56 15.34
N SER A 51 -1.06 -4.54 14.61
CA SER A 51 -1.78 -5.79 14.30
C SER A 51 -1.67 -6.84 15.40
N GLY A 52 -0.76 -6.68 16.37
CA GLY A 52 -0.48 -7.68 17.39
C GLY A 52 -1.59 -7.90 18.44
N CYS A 53 -2.52 -6.95 18.59
CA CYS A 53 -3.56 -7.04 19.62
C CYS A 53 -5.00 -6.89 19.10
N HIS A 54 -5.20 -6.21 17.97
CA HIS A 54 -6.52 -6.01 17.37
C HIS A 54 -6.39 -5.79 15.86
N SER A 55 -7.52 -5.87 15.14
CA SER A 55 -7.53 -5.58 13.70
C SER A 55 -7.07 -4.15 13.39
N LEU A 56 -6.32 -4.00 12.29
CA LEU A 56 -5.89 -2.71 11.75
C LEU A 56 -7.05 -1.89 11.18
N GLN A 57 -8.20 -2.51 10.89
CA GLN A 57 -9.40 -1.80 10.44
C GLN A 57 -9.83 -0.71 11.43
N ARG A 58 -9.60 -0.92 12.74
CA ARG A 58 -9.86 0.09 13.77
C ARG A 58 -9.02 1.35 13.59
N VAL A 59 -7.77 1.18 13.15
CA VAL A 59 -6.84 2.30 12.90
C VAL A 59 -7.21 2.99 11.60
N PHE A 60 -7.42 2.24 10.51
CA PHE A 60 -7.77 2.82 9.20
C PHE A 60 -9.10 3.56 9.22
N GLY A 61 -10.09 3.10 9.98
CA GLY A 61 -11.37 3.79 10.12
C GLY A 61 -11.35 5.01 11.04
N LYS A 62 -10.25 5.26 11.76
CA LYS A 62 -10.18 6.34 12.74
C LYS A 62 -9.76 7.65 12.08
N LYS A 63 -10.69 8.60 12.03
CA LYS A 63 -10.39 10.02 11.77
C LYS A 63 -10.05 10.70 13.09
N ALA A 64 -8.87 11.29 13.16
CA ALA A 64 -8.35 12.02 14.31
C ALA A 64 -7.25 12.97 13.84
N THR A 65 -7.13 14.09 14.53
CA THR A 65 -6.03 15.05 14.42
C THR A 65 -4.72 14.43 14.92
N LYS A 66 -3.60 15.11 14.65
CA LYS A 66 -2.28 14.69 15.10
C LYS A 66 -2.20 14.59 16.63
N GLU A 67 -2.78 15.55 17.34
CA GLU A 67 -2.79 15.64 18.80
C GLU A 67 -3.67 14.55 19.42
N GLU A 68 -4.80 14.23 18.78
CA GLU A 68 -5.65 13.11 19.18
C GLU A 68 -4.95 11.76 18.97
N TRP A 69 -4.24 11.60 17.86
CA TRP A 69 -3.45 10.40 17.61
C TRP A 69 -2.31 10.23 18.62
N ASP A 70 -1.60 11.29 18.99
CA ASP A 70 -0.58 11.23 20.04
C ASP A 70 -1.16 10.71 21.37
N LYS A 71 -2.34 11.21 21.77
CA LYS A 71 -3.05 10.70 22.96
C LYS A 71 -3.44 9.22 22.84
N ILE A 72 -3.93 8.80 21.66
CA ILE A 72 -4.28 7.40 21.39
C ILE A 72 -3.03 6.51 21.46
N LEU A 73 -1.93 6.91 20.85
CA LEU A 73 -0.68 6.15 20.85
C LEU A 73 -0.11 6.01 22.25
N LYS A 74 -0.13 7.08 23.06
CA LYS A 74 0.25 7.02 24.49
C LYS A 74 -0.63 6.04 25.27
N MET A 75 -1.94 6.05 25.03
CA MET A 75 -2.86 5.09 25.64
C MET A 75 -2.53 3.65 25.22
N MET A 76 -2.27 3.39 23.94
CA MET A 76 -1.93 2.05 23.45
C MET A 76 -0.58 1.58 24.00
N ALA A 77 0.43 2.45 24.04
CA ALA A 77 1.75 2.16 24.59
C ALA A 77 1.69 1.79 26.08
N GLY A 78 0.74 2.38 26.83
CA GLY A 78 0.50 2.06 28.24
C GLY A 78 -0.26 0.75 28.49
N LYS A 79 -0.72 0.04 27.45
CA LYS A 79 -1.42 -1.24 27.63
C LYS A 79 -0.44 -2.37 27.98
N PRO A 80 -0.86 -3.35 28.81
CA PRO A 80 -0.05 -4.53 29.09
C PRO A 80 0.42 -5.20 27.79
N HIS A 81 1.71 -5.57 27.76
CA HIS A 81 2.35 -6.26 26.64
C HIS A 81 2.38 -5.52 25.29
N ALA A 82 1.98 -4.24 25.23
CA ALA A 82 2.02 -3.47 23.98
C ALA A 82 3.46 -3.23 23.49
N ASN A 83 4.41 -3.07 24.42
CA ASN A 83 5.84 -2.88 24.14
C ASN A 83 6.10 -1.84 23.02
N ILE A 84 5.50 -0.65 23.15
CA ILE A 84 5.65 0.46 22.20
C ILE A 84 6.48 1.56 22.87
N GLY A 85 7.74 1.71 22.46
CA GLY A 85 8.65 2.74 22.93
C GLY A 85 8.48 4.08 22.20
N ALA A 86 9.14 5.13 22.72
CA ALA A 86 9.02 6.48 22.19
C ALA A 86 9.42 6.61 20.70
N GLU A 87 10.49 5.92 20.29
CA GLU A 87 10.94 5.92 18.90
C GLU A 87 9.96 5.18 17.97
N GLU A 88 9.30 4.14 18.48
CA GLU A 88 8.27 3.41 17.72
C GLU A 88 7.01 4.26 17.57
N MET A 89 6.59 4.97 18.62
CA MET A 89 5.47 5.93 18.54
C MET A 89 5.72 7.00 17.46
N LYS A 90 6.94 7.56 17.40
CA LYS A 90 7.30 8.54 16.36
C LYS A 90 7.17 7.95 14.95
N ARG A 91 7.65 6.72 14.75
CA ARG A 91 7.54 6.02 13.45
C ARG A 91 6.09 5.74 13.08
N ILE A 92 5.30 5.24 14.04
CA ILE A 92 3.87 4.97 13.87
C ILE A 92 3.12 6.25 13.52
N GLN A 93 3.39 7.36 14.22
CA GLN A 93 2.74 8.63 13.96
C GLN A 93 3.03 9.16 12.56
N LYS A 94 4.29 9.09 12.10
CA LYS A 94 4.66 9.43 10.72
C LYS A 94 3.90 8.59 9.69
N TRP A 95 3.73 7.29 9.94
CA TRP A 95 2.98 6.41 9.04
C TRP A 95 1.50 6.77 8.99
N ILE A 96 0.89 7.05 10.15
CA ILE A 96 -0.53 7.46 10.23
C ILE A 96 -0.75 8.77 9.48
N GLU A 97 0.12 9.77 9.66
CA GLU A 97 0.05 11.05 8.93
C GLU A 97 0.14 10.83 7.42
N PHE A 98 1.08 10.00 6.97
CA PHE A 98 1.21 9.62 5.56
C PHE A 98 -0.07 8.96 5.02
N MET A 99 -0.64 7.99 5.74
CA MET A 99 -1.88 7.33 5.33
C MET A 99 -3.05 8.31 5.29
N GLN A 100 -3.20 9.18 6.29
CA GLN A 100 -4.29 10.16 6.32
C GLN A 100 -4.17 11.19 5.20
N ALA A 101 -2.95 11.61 4.84
CA ALA A 101 -2.72 12.51 3.72
C ALA A 101 -3.03 11.86 2.36
N THR A 102 -2.83 10.56 2.23
CA THR A 102 -3.03 9.80 0.97
C THR A 102 -4.44 9.20 0.83
N THR A 103 -5.20 9.10 1.93
CA THR A 103 -6.57 8.56 1.95
C THR A 103 -7.66 9.63 2.13
N ALA A 104 -7.28 10.89 2.34
CA ALA A 104 -8.23 11.99 2.23
C ALA A 104 -8.86 11.98 0.83
N PRO A 105 -10.18 12.19 0.69
CA PRO A 105 -10.77 12.29 -0.64
C PRO A 105 -10.03 13.39 -1.41
N GLY A 106 -9.60 13.08 -2.64
CA GLY A 106 -9.19 14.11 -3.59
C GLY A 106 -10.32 15.15 -3.77
N PRO A 107 -10.00 16.34 -4.31
CA PRO A 107 -10.97 17.42 -4.48
C PRO A 107 -12.28 16.98 -5.15
#